data_AF-A0A960ENX1-F1
#
_entry.id   AF-A0A960ENX1-F1
#
_cell.length_a   1.000
_cell.length_b   1.000
_cell.length_c   1.000
_cell.angle_alpha   90.00
_cell.angle_beta   90.00
_cell.angle_gamma   90.00
#
_symmetry.space_group_name_H-M   'P 1'
#
loop_
_entity.id
_entity.type
_entity.pdbx_description
1 polymer ?
#
loop_
_entity_poly.entity_id
_entity_poly.type
_entity_poly.pdbx_seq_one_letter_code
_entity_poly.pdbx_strand_id
1 'polypeptide(L)'
;MLFPTITYAVFFTIVLAVSWAMLGHARARKVFLLAASYMFYGWWDERFLLLLGGSTLINFVLAKGTYLAEERFRFRLKKTLVITAVTVNLALLGVFKYYGFFVESANELFHSLGWDATINYSQLVLPVGISFFTFQALSYVIDVSRRDIPPAGLLDFALYLSFFPQLVAGPIVRAKDFLPQLAKSPDPRKIEIGRGFLLIAGGLFKKVVIANYLAT
;
A
#
# COMPACT_ATOMS: atom_id res chain seq x y z
N MET A 1 -12.11 -4.69 -7.46
CA MET A 1 -12.07 -5.04 -8.90
C MET A 1 -10.85 -5.92 -9.15
N LEU A 2 -10.96 -7.02 -9.90
CA LEU A 2 -9.82 -7.89 -10.20
C LEU A 2 -9.19 -7.54 -11.56
N PHE A 3 -7.86 -7.63 -11.68
CA PHE A 3 -7.12 -7.26 -12.89
C PHE A 3 -7.62 -7.90 -14.21
N PRO A 4 -7.97 -9.20 -14.29
CA PRO A 4 -8.41 -9.80 -15.55
C PRO A 4 -9.89 -9.53 -15.89
N THR A 5 -10.57 -8.61 -15.19
CA THR A 5 -12.02 -8.36 -15.40
C THR A 5 -12.29 -7.16 -16.30
N ILE A 6 -13.42 -7.18 -17.02
CA ILE A 6 -13.89 -6.06 -17.83
C ILE A 6 -14.10 -4.81 -16.97
N THR A 7 -14.62 -4.98 -15.75
CA THR A 7 -14.79 -3.88 -14.79
C THR A 7 -13.49 -3.14 -14.52
N TYR A 8 -12.38 -3.87 -14.31
CA TYR A 8 -11.07 -3.26 -14.16
C TYR A 8 -10.60 -2.57 -15.45
N ALA A 9 -10.81 -3.19 -16.62
CA ALA A 9 -10.41 -2.59 -17.89
C ALA A 9 -11.12 -1.25 -18.15
N VAL A 10 -12.43 -1.18 -17.91
CA VAL A 10 -13.22 0.06 -18.03
C VAL A 10 -12.74 1.11 -17.03
N PHE A 11 -12.58 0.73 -15.76
CA PHE A 11 -12.05 1.61 -14.72
C PHE A 11 -10.66 2.16 -15.09
N PHE A 12 -9.73 1.29 -15.50
CA PHE A 12 -8.37 1.66 -15.88
C PHE A 12 -8.36 2.61 -17.08
N THR A 13 -9.14 2.33 -18.12
CA THR A 13 -9.21 3.20 -19.31
C THR A 13 -9.74 4.59 -18.95
N ILE A 14 -10.79 4.69 -18.14
CA ILE A 14 -11.34 5.98 -17.68
C ILE A 14 -10.28 6.73 -16.87
N VAL A 15 -9.67 6.08 -15.88
CA VAL A 15 -8.65 6.70 -15.02
C VAL A 15 -7.45 7.16 -15.85
N LEU A 16 -6.99 6.33 -16.80
CA LEU A 16 -5.88 6.68 -17.69
C LEU A 16 -6.23 7.91 -18.54
N ALA A 17 -7.38 7.90 -19.21
CA ALA A 17 -7.82 8.99 -20.09
C ALA A 17 -7.97 10.32 -19.33
N VAL A 18 -8.63 10.32 -18.17
CA VAL A 18 -8.80 11.52 -17.34
C VAL A 18 -7.43 11.98 -16.80
N SER A 19 -6.60 11.06 -16.31
CA SER A 19 -5.27 11.43 -15.80
C SER A 19 -4.36 12.01 -16.89
N TRP A 20 -4.56 11.60 -18.14
CA TRP A 20 -3.84 12.11 -19.32
C TRP A 20 -4.33 13.50 -19.71
N ALA A 21 -5.64 13.73 -19.73
CA ALA A 21 -6.22 15.06 -19.95
C ALA A 21 -5.76 16.08 -18.89
N MET A 22 -5.45 15.61 -17.68
CA MET A 22 -5.00 16.44 -16.56
C MET A 22 -3.47 16.64 -16.47
N LEU A 23 -2.68 16.28 -17.49
CA LEU A 23 -1.22 16.41 -17.46
C LEU A 23 -0.71 17.83 -17.19
N GLY A 24 -1.45 18.85 -17.66
CA GLY A 24 -1.15 20.26 -17.39
C GLY A 24 -1.44 20.72 -15.95
N HIS A 25 -2.18 19.93 -15.16
CA HIS A 25 -2.63 20.30 -13.82
C HIS A 25 -2.13 19.30 -12.76
N ALA A 26 -0.84 19.36 -12.43
CA ALA A 26 -0.16 18.37 -11.59
C ALA A 26 -0.88 18.05 -10.27
N ARG A 27 -1.32 19.08 -9.53
CA ARG A 27 -2.02 18.88 -8.24
C ARG A 27 -3.39 18.23 -8.42
N ALA A 28 -4.17 18.69 -9.40
CA ALA A 28 -5.49 18.13 -9.68
C ALA A 28 -5.39 16.67 -10.13
N ARG A 29 -4.39 16.35 -10.97
CA ARG A 29 -4.09 14.98 -11.38
C ARG A 29 -3.76 14.07 -10.20
N LYS A 30 -2.94 14.53 -9.24
CA LYS A 30 -2.63 13.77 -8.02
C LYS A 30 -3.88 13.49 -7.16
N VAL A 31 -4.72 14.50 -6.97
CA VAL A 31 -5.99 14.35 -6.23
C VAL A 31 -6.92 13.36 -6.94
N PHE A 32 -7.04 13.45 -8.25
CA PHE A 32 -7.81 12.50 -9.05
C PHE A 32 -7.27 11.07 -8.94
N LEU A 33 -5.96 10.88 -9.08
CA LEU A 33 -5.32 9.57 -8.95
C LEU A 33 -5.48 9.00 -7.53
N LEU A 34 -5.45 9.84 -6.50
CA LEU A 34 -5.70 9.45 -5.12
C LEU A 34 -7.15 8.99 -4.95
N ALA A 35 -8.12 9.76 -5.46
CA ALA A 35 -9.53 9.41 -5.40
C ALA A 35 -9.82 8.09 -6.15
N ALA A 36 -9.27 7.94 -7.36
CA ALA A 36 -9.36 6.70 -8.14
C ALA A 36 -8.74 5.52 -7.38
N SER A 37 -7.63 5.74 -6.67
CA SER A 37 -6.94 4.72 -5.89
C SER A 37 -7.76 4.26 -4.69
N TYR A 38 -8.36 5.19 -3.95
CA TYR A 38 -9.27 4.88 -2.85
C TYR A 38 -10.56 4.20 -3.35
N MET A 39 -11.11 4.64 -4.48
CA MET A 39 -12.28 3.97 -5.08
C MET A 39 -11.96 2.53 -5.48
N PHE A 40 -10.80 2.29 -6.10
CA PHE A 40 -10.37 0.94 -6.45
C PHE A 40 -10.20 0.05 -5.22
N TYR A 41 -9.59 0.58 -4.15
CA TYR A 41 -9.42 -0.16 -2.91
C TYR A 41 -10.75 -0.44 -2.21
N GLY A 42 -11.63 0.55 -2.14
CA GLY A 42 -12.96 0.45 -1.54
C GLY A 42 -13.89 -0.51 -2.28
N TRP A 43 -13.64 -0.76 -3.58
CA TRP A 43 -14.35 -1.79 -4.33
C TRP A 43 -14.15 -3.20 -3.76
N TRP A 44 -13.03 -3.45 -3.07
CA TRP A 44 -12.84 -4.72 -2.38
C TRP A 44 -13.67 -4.78 -1.10
N ASP A 45 -13.46 -3.80 -0.23
CA ASP A 45 -14.21 -3.65 1.02
C ASP A 45 -13.99 -2.23 1.56
N GLU A 46 -15.07 -1.47 1.68
CA GLU A 46 -15.06 -0.08 2.14
C GLU A 46 -14.55 0.08 3.58
N ARG A 47 -14.70 -0.94 4.43
CA ARG A 47 -14.30 -0.90 5.85
C ARG A 47 -12.80 -0.67 6.00
N PHE A 48 -12.01 -1.16 5.03
CA PHE A 48 -10.55 -1.02 5.07
C PHE A 48 -10.05 0.33 4.53
N LEU A 49 -10.91 1.19 3.99
CA LEU A 49 -10.49 2.56 3.61
C LEU A 49 -10.02 3.36 4.82
N LEU A 50 -10.71 3.19 5.95
CA LEU A 50 -10.30 3.79 7.22
C LEU A 50 -8.94 3.27 7.68
N LEU A 51 -8.67 1.98 7.47
CA LEU A 51 -7.41 1.36 7.82
C LEU A 51 -6.26 1.86 6.92
N LEU A 52 -6.48 2.00 5.61
CA LEU A 52 -5.50 2.57 4.68
C LEU A 52 -5.24 4.06 4.96
N GLY A 53 -6.29 4.84 5.18
CA GLY A 53 -6.19 6.25 5.54
C GLY A 53 -5.55 6.48 6.91
N GLY A 54 -5.90 5.67 7.90
CA GLY A 54 -5.29 5.67 9.23
C GLY A 54 -3.81 5.31 9.17
N SER A 55 -3.45 4.26 8.43
CA SER A 55 -2.05 3.89 8.19
C SER A 55 -1.28 5.01 7.50
N THR A 56 -1.90 5.69 6.52
CA THR A 56 -1.32 6.86 5.86
C THR A 56 -1.05 7.97 6.87
N LEU A 57 -2.03 8.35 7.68
CA LEU A 57 -1.89 9.47 8.60
C LEU A 57 -0.85 9.19 9.70
N ILE A 58 -0.91 8.00 10.31
CA ILE A 58 0.03 7.60 11.37
C ILE A 58 1.46 7.60 10.83
N ASN A 59 1.70 6.92 9.70
CA ASN A 59 3.06 6.83 9.15
C ASN A 59 3.56 8.17 8.62
N PHE A 60 2.69 9.02 8.08
CA PHE A 60 3.04 10.38 7.69
C PHE A 60 3.54 11.20 8.89
N VAL A 61 2.80 11.18 9.99
CA VAL A 61 3.15 11.92 11.21
C VAL A 61 4.43 11.38 11.83
N LEU A 62 4.58 10.05 11.91
CA LEU A 62 5.78 9.41 12.44
C LEU A 62 7.02 9.74 11.59
N ALA A 63 6.93 9.61 10.26
CA ALA A 63 8.05 9.96 9.36
C ALA A 63 8.45 11.43 9.53
N LYS A 64 7.48 12.36 9.45
CA LYS A 64 7.75 13.79 9.63
C LYS A 64 8.31 14.10 11.02
N GLY A 65 7.81 13.42 12.04
CA GLY A 65 8.31 13.51 13.41
C GLY A 65 9.78 13.08 13.53
N THR A 66 10.18 11.97 12.89
CA THR A 66 11.58 11.50 12.92
C THR A 66 12.53 12.52 12.29
N TYR A 67 12.10 13.14 11.17
CA TYR A 67 12.87 14.16 10.47
C TYR A 67 13.07 15.40 11.35
N LEU A 68 12.00 15.91 11.95
CA LEU A 68 12.05 17.08 12.85
C LEU A 68 12.82 16.80 14.16
N ALA A 69 12.73 15.59 14.69
CA ALA A 69 13.47 15.19 15.89
C ALA A 69 14.98 15.21 15.64
N GLU A 70 15.41 14.77 14.45
CA GLU A 70 16.81 14.84 14.04
C GLU A 70 17.29 16.29 13.88
N GLU A 71 16.50 17.18 13.26
CA GLU A 71 16.85 18.62 13.13
C GLU A 71 17.04 19.31 14.49
N ARG A 72 16.34 18.84 15.51
CA ARG A 72 16.41 19.36 16.88
C ARG A 72 17.39 18.60 17.77
N PHE A 73 18.23 17.75 17.20
CA PHE A 73 19.20 16.89 17.91
C PHE A 73 18.56 16.02 19.02
N ARG A 74 17.29 15.62 18.85
CA ARG A 74 16.53 14.79 19.80
C ARG A 74 16.63 13.31 19.46
N PHE A 75 17.81 12.73 19.62
CA PHE A 75 18.09 11.34 19.26
C PHE A 75 17.17 10.32 19.93
N ARG A 76 16.84 10.51 21.22
CA ARG A 76 15.91 9.62 21.95
C ARG A 76 14.51 9.63 21.35
N LEU A 77 13.99 10.82 21.02
CA LEU A 77 12.67 10.97 20.41
C LEU A 77 12.63 10.32 19.03
N LYS A 78 13.64 10.56 18.18
CA LYS A 78 13.76 9.90 16.88
C LYS A 78 13.70 8.38 17.02
N LYS A 79 14.51 7.82 17.93
CA LYS A 79 14.53 6.37 18.19
C LYS A 79 13.15 5.85 18.60
N THR A 80 12.48 6.53 19.53
CA THR A 80 11.12 6.16 19.95
C THR A 80 10.14 6.19 18.79
N LEU A 81 10.15 7.24 17.95
CA LEU A 81 9.24 7.36 16.81
C LEU A 81 9.45 6.25 15.76
N VAL A 82 10.70 5.86 15.48
CA VAL A 82 11.00 4.74 14.59
C VAL A 82 10.51 3.42 15.20
N ILE A 83 10.76 3.18 16.49
CA ILE A 83 10.27 1.99 17.19
C ILE A 83 8.74 1.96 17.14
N THR A 84 8.06 3.07 17.43
CA THR A 84 6.60 3.17 17.32
C THR A 84 6.12 2.84 15.91
N ALA A 85 6.77 3.35 14.86
CA ALA A 85 6.39 3.04 13.48
C ALA A 85 6.55 1.54 13.16
N VAL A 86 7.68 0.94 13.55
CA VAL A 86 7.92 -0.50 13.39
C VAL A 86 6.84 -1.29 14.13
N THR A 87 6.61 -0.99 15.40
CA THR A 87 5.66 -1.71 16.25
C THR A 87 4.23 -1.59 15.72
N VAL A 88 3.76 -0.40 15.34
CA VAL A 88 2.39 -0.20 14.84
C VAL A 88 2.18 -0.95 13.51
N ASN A 89 3.13 -0.87 12.58
CA ASN A 89 3.02 -1.55 11.28
C ASN A 89 3.08 -3.07 11.43
N LEU A 90 3.98 -3.60 12.26
CA LEU A 90 4.08 -5.04 12.51
C LEU A 90 2.90 -5.55 13.32
N ALA A 91 2.38 -4.78 14.28
CA ALA A 91 1.17 -5.14 15.02
C ALA A 91 -0.05 -5.21 14.10
N LEU A 92 -0.22 -4.23 13.20
CA LEU A 92 -1.27 -4.27 12.18
C LEU A 92 -1.18 -5.55 11.33
N LEU A 93 0.02 -5.90 10.86
CA LEU A 93 0.23 -7.12 10.09
C LEU A 93 -0.02 -8.37 10.93
N GLY A 94 0.43 -8.38 12.18
CA GLY A 94 0.20 -9.46 13.16
C GLY A 94 -1.28 -9.74 13.37
N VAL A 95 -2.06 -8.69 13.66
CA VAL A 95 -3.51 -8.78 13.89
C VAL A 95 -4.25 -9.26 12.65
N PHE A 96 -3.99 -8.68 11.48
CA PHE A 96 -4.79 -9.05 10.30
C PHE A 96 -4.37 -10.36 9.65
N LYS A 97 -3.08 -10.71 9.70
CA LYS A 97 -2.54 -11.87 8.97
C LYS A 97 -2.36 -13.10 9.84
N TYR A 98 -2.03 -12.92 11.13
CA TYR A 98 -1.60 -14.01 11.99
C TYR A 98 -2.50 -14.21 13.22
N TYR A 99 -3.53 -13.39 13.42
CA TYR A 99 -4.42 -13.52 14.58
C TYR A 99 -5.01 -14.93 14.72
N GLY A 100 -5.52 -15.51 13.63
CA GLY A 100 -6.07 -16.88 13.68
C GLY A 100 -5.01 -17.92 14.05
N PHE A 101 -3.84 -17.87 13.41
CA PHE A 101 -2.72 -18.75 13.73
C PHE A 101 -2.30 -18.65 15.22
N PHE A 102 -2.23 -17.43 15.77
CA PHE A 102 -1.88 -17.23 17.17
C PHE A 102 -2.96 -17.76 18.13
N VAL A 103 -4.24 -17.58 17.81
CA VAL A 103 -5.33 -18.10 18.64
C VAL A 103 -5.37 -19.63 18.60
N GLU A 104 -5.23 -20.24 17.42
CA GLU A 104 -5.16 -21.70 17.28
C GLU A 104 -3.97 -22.29 18.06
N SER A 105 -2.78 -21.70 17.89
CA SER A 105 -1.59 -22.14 18.62
C SER A 105 -1.75 -22.00 20.14
N ALA A 106 -2.44 -20.94 20.60
CA ALA A 106 -2.71 -20.74 22.03
C ALA A 106 -3.72 -21.77 22.57
N ASN A 107 -4.78 -22.08 21.81
CA ASN A 107 -5.75 -23.11 22.17
C ASN A 107 -5.08 -24.48 22.25
N GLU A 108 -4.24 -24.85 21.28
CA GLU A 108 -3.48 -26.10 21.30
C GLU A 108 -2.56 -26.19 22.53
N LEU A 109 -1.88 -25.09 22.87
CA LEU A 109 -1.03 -25.01 24.06
C LEU A 109 -1.85 -25.19 25.35
N PHE A 110 -3.00 -24.52 25.48
CA PHE A 110 -3.87 -24.67 26.65
C PHE A 110 -4.40 -26.09 26.81
N HIS A 111 -4.84 -26.72 25.71
CA HIS A 111 -5.24 -28.12 25.74
C HIS A 111 -4.09 -29.05 26.14
N SER A 112 -2.87 -28.81 25.66
CA SER A 112 -1.69 -29.61 26.05
C SER A 112 -1.31 -29.47 27.53
N LEU A 113 -1.65 -28.33 28.14
CA LEU A 113 -1.43 -28.05 29.57
C LEU A 113 -2.61 -28.51 30.46
N GLY A 114 -3.63 -29.15 29.87
CA GLY A 114 -4.80 -29.66 30.58
C GLY A 114 -5.82 -28.58 30.95
N TRP A 115 -5.80 -27.42 30.29
CA TRP A 115 -6.79 -26.37 30.46
C TRP A 115 -7.86 -26.47 29.36
N ASP A 116 -9.14 -26.60 29.73
CA ASP A 116 -10.29 -26.58 28.82
C ASP A 116 -10.69 -25.15 28.37
N ALA A 117 -9.71 -24.26 28.26
CA ALA A 117 -9.93 -22.89 27.80
C ALA A 117 -9.88 -22.84 26.27
N THR A 118 -11.04 -22.67 25.64
CA THR A 118 -11.17 -22.44 24.19
C THR A 118 -11.41 -20.97 23.92
N ILE A 119 -10.41 -20.30 23.33
CA ILE A 119 -10.58 -18.96 22.78
C ILE A 119 -11.31 -19.10 21.45
N ASN A 120 -12.61 -18.82 21.46
CA ASN A 120 -13.39 -18.68 20.24
C ASN A 120 -12.98 -17.41 19.51
N TYR A 121 -12.62 -17.53 18.24
CA TYR A 121 -12.28 -16.39 17.40
C TYR A 121 -12.96 -16.49 16.04
N SER A 122 -13.35 -15.34 15.48
CA SER A 122 -13.79 -15.24 14.09
C SER A 122 -12.58 -14.94 13.21
N GLN A 123 -12.45 -15.63 12.08
CA GLN A 123 -11.43 -15.28 11.08
C GLN A 123 -11.64 -13.83 10.64
N LEU A 124 -10.61 -13.01 10.86
CA LEU A 124 -10.65 -11.61 10.48
C LEU A 124 -10.50 -11.50 8.96
N VAL A 125 -11.36 -10.73 8.31
CA VAL A 125 -11.26 -10.51 6.86
C VAL A 125 -9.93 -9.81 6.57
N LEU A 126 -9.10 -10.43 5.74
CA LEU A 126 -7.78 -9.91 5.40
C LEU A 126 -7.91 -8.76 4.39
N PRO A 127 -7.40 -7.55 4.70
CA PRO A 127 -7.40 -6.46 3.74
C PRO A 127 -6.43 -6.79 2.60
N VAL A 128 -6.91 -6.66 1.36
CA VAL A 128 -6.04 -6.81 0.20
C VAL A 128 -4.91 -5.80 0.27
N GLY A 129 -3.70 -6.23 -0.04
CA GLY A 129 -2.56 -5.33 -0.08
C GLY A 129 -1.98 -4.94 1.29
N ILE A 130 -2.47 -5.50 2.41
CA ILE A 130 -1.99 -5.12 3.75
C ILE A 130 -0.48 -5.24 3.91
N SER A 131 0.10 -6.35 3.45
CA SER A 131 1.57 -6.50 3.50
C SER A 131 2.27 -5.41 2.67
N PHE A 132 1.74 -5.06 1.50
CA PHE A 132 2.37 -4.07 0.61
C PHE A 132 2.38 -2.68 1.21
N PHE A 133 1.22 -2.14 1.59
CA PHE A 133 1.20 -0.79 2.16
C PHE A 133 1.90 -0.75 3.53
N THR A 134 1.85 -1.81 4.34
CA THR A 134 2.60 -1.87 5.61
C THR A 134 4.11 -1.78 5.37
N PHE A 135 4.66 -2.56 4.44
CA PHE A 135 6.10 -2.50 4.14
C PHE A 135 6.51 -1.20 3.42
N GLN A 136 5.65 -0.65 2.56
CA GLN A 136 5.89 0.64 1.92
C GLN A 136 5.92 1.79 2.93
N ALA A 137 5.00 1.80 3.89
CA ALA A 137 4.94 2.79 4.95
C ALA A 137 6.14 2.68 5.90
N LEU A 138 6.48 1.45 6.30
CA LEU A 138 7.65 1.20 7.14
C LEU A 138 8.95 1.61 6.44
N SER A 139 9.12 1.23 5.17
CA SER A 139 10.25 1.64 4.35
C SER A 139 10.35 3.16 4.27
N TYR A 140 9.24 3.87 4.09
CA TYR A 140 9.24 5.32 4.02
C TYR A 140 9.68 5.98 5.34
N VAL A 141 9.14 5.53 6.49
CA VAL A 141 9.55 6.06 7.79
C VAL A 141 11.05 5.83 8.04
N ILE A 142 11.56 4.65 7.70
CA ILE A 142 12.99 4.32 7.85
C ILE A 142 13.84 5.22 6.96
N ASP A 143 13.50 5.36 5.68
CA ASP A 143 14.26 6.15 4.72
C ASP A 143 14.29 7.63 5.11
N VAL A 144 13.16 8.19 5.57
CA VAL A 144 13.09 9.55 6.11
C VAL A 144 13.93 9.71 7.38
N SER A 145 13.88 8.72 8.29
CA SER A 145 14.66 8.75 9.53
C SER A 145 16.18 8.69 9.29
N ARG A 146 16.61 8.02 8.20
CA ARG A 146 18.00 7.92 7.76
C ARG A 146 18.48 9.10 6.94
N ARG A 147 17.58 10.04 6.60
CA ARG A 147 17.83 11.17 5.68
C ARG A 147 18.16 10.73 4.25
N ASP A 148 17.76 9.51 3.86
CA ASP A 148 17.90 9.03 2.48
C ASP A 148 16.96 9.80 1.53
N ILE A 149 15.80 10.22 2.05
CA ILE A 149 14.82 11.07 1.36
C ILE A 149 14.23 12.13 2.29
N PRO A 150 13.83 13.30 1.78
CA PRO A 150 13.05 14.26 2.57
C PRO A 150 11.60 13.76 2.75
N PRO A 151 10.90 14.21 3.82
CA PRO A 151 9.50 13.88 4.02
C PRO A 151 8.63 14.49 2.90
N ALA A 152 7.86 13.65 2.22
CA ALA A 152 6.87 14.06 1.25
C ALA A 152 5.71 14.83 1.91
N GLY A 153 4.95 15.59 1.11
CA GLY A 153 3.66 16.13 1.52
C GLY A 153 2.61 15.02 1.69
N LEU A 154 1.54 15.29 2.45
CA LEU A 154 0.51 14.30 2.76
C LEU A 154 -0.15 13.71 1.49
N LEU A 155 -0.43 14.55 0.49
CA LEU A 155 -1.02 14.10 -0.78
C LEU A 155 -0.11 13.11 -1.52
N ASP A 156 1.19 13.40 -1.57
CA ASP A 156 2.17 12.56 -2.28
C ASP A 156 2.41 11.24 -1.55
N PHE A 157 2.46 11.29 -0.21
CA PHE A 157 2.58 10.09 0.61
C PHE A 157 1.31 9.21 0.55
N ALA A 158 0.13 9.82 0.64
CA ALA A 158 -1.14 9.12 0.50
C ALA A 158 -1.26 8.45 -0.87
N LEU A 159 -0.87 9.14 -1.94
CA LEU A 159 -0.87 8.59 -3.28
C LEU A 159 0.16 7.45 -3.41
N TYR A 160 1.38 7.62 -2.91
CA TYR A 160 2.40 6.56 -2.87
C TYR A 160 1.86 5.29 -2.18
N LEU A 161 1.20 5.44 -1.03
CA LEU A 161 0.73 4.31 -0.26
C LEU A 161 -0.50 3.62 -0.86
N SER A 162 -1.37 4.38 -1.53
CA SER A 162 -2.64 3.87 -2.06
C SER A 162 -2.64 3.57 -3.56
N PHE A 163 -1.58 3.89 -4.30
CA PHE A 163 -1.58 3.85 -5.76
C PHE A 163 -2.08 2.51 -6.32
N PHE A 164 -3.28 2.49 -6.90
CA PHE A 164 -3.97 1.26 -7.27
C PHE A 164 -3.22 0.31 -8.20
N PRO A 165 -2.37 0.77 -9.16
CA PRO A 165 -1.64 -0.14 -10.03
C PRO A 165 -0.66 -1.04 -9.27
N GLN A 166 -0.18 -0.61 -8.10
CA GLN A 166 0.79 -1.39 -7.30
C GLN A 166 0.18 -2.03 -6.05
N LEU A 167 -0.91 -1.47 -5.50
CA LEU A 167 -1.39 -1.77 -4.15
C LEU A 167 -1.73 -3.25 -3.87
N VAL A 168 -2.15 -4.01 -4.89
CA VAL A 168 -2.69 -5.37 -4.71
C VAL A 168 -1.63 -6.45 -4.85
N ALA A 169 -0.70 -6.30 -5.81
CA ALA A 169 0.24 -7.37 -6.18
C ALA A 169 1.49 -6.86 -6.93
N GLY A 170 1.78 -5.56 -6.89
CA GLY A 170 3.00 -5.01 -7.50
C GLY A 170 4.24 -5.33 -6.66
N PRO A 171 5.47 -5.23 -7.20
CA PRO A 171 6.67 -5.26 -6.37
C PRO A 171 6.59 -4.16 -5.29
N ILE A 172 7.22 -4.37 -4.14
CA ILE A 172 7.27 -3.36 -3.07
C ILE A 172 8.12 -2.18 -3.57
N VAL A 173 7.46 -1.17 -4.15
CA VAL A 173 8.12 0.02 -4.68
C VAL A 173 8.61 0.89 -3.52
N ARG A 174 9.83 1.40 -3.64
CA ARG A 174 10.44 2.30 -2.64
C ARG A 174 10.01 3.74 -2.90
N ALA A 175 9.77 4.49 -1.83
CA ALA A 175 9.38 5.89 -1.90
C ALA A 175 10.41 6.75 -2.65
N LYS A 176 11.71 6.45 -2.52
CA LYS A 176 12.80 7.15 -3.24
C LYS A 176 12.66 7.08 -4.76
N ASP A 177 12.06 6.01 -5.29
CA ASP A 177 11.90 5.80 -6.73
C ASP A 177 10.55 6.35 -7.21
N PHE A 178 9.52 6.29 -6.36
CA PHE A 178 8.15 6.70 -6.71
C PHE A 178 7.91 8.21 -6.56
N LEU A 179 8.30 8.80 -5.43
CA LEU A 179 7.97 10.20 -5.10
C LEU A 179 8.54 11.21 -6.11
N PRO A 180 9.77 11.07 -6.65
CA PRO A 180 10.28 11.99 -7.67
C PRO A 180 9.43 11.99 -8.95
N GLN A 181 8.77 10.87 -9.26
CA GLN A 181 7.87 10.77 -10.43
C GLN A 181 6.55 11.52 -10.21
N LEU A 182 6.13 11.71 -8.95
CA LEU A 182 4.98 12.57 -8.63
C LEU A 182 5.33 14.06 -8.72
N ALA A 183 6.59 14.43 -8.51
CA ALA A 183 7.01 15.83 -8.54
C ALA A 183 7.04 16.42 -9.96
N LYS A 184 7.22 15.57 -10.99
CA LYS A 184 7.32 15.99 -12.40
C LYS A 184 6.13 15.45 -13.19
N SER A 185 5.45 16.32 -13.95
CA SER A 185 4.50 15.84 -14.95
C SER A 185 5.24 15.00 -16.00
N PRO A 186 4.73 13.81 -16.35
CA PRO A 186 5.29 13.00 -17.44
C PRO A 186 5.29 13.78 -18.76
N ASP A 187 6.35 13.63 -19.56
CA ASP A 187 6.37 14.09 -20.95
C ASP A 187 5.68 13.03 -21.83
N PRO A 188 4.51 13.31 -22.43
CA PRO A 188 3.78 12.38 -23.29
C PRO A 188 4.64 11.75 -24.38
N ARG A 189 5.60 12.50 -24.91
CA ARG A 189 6.47 12.08 -26.02
C ARG A 189 7.49 11.02 -25.62
N LYS A 190 7.73 10.85 -24.32
CA LYS A 190 8.69 9.89 -23.77
C LYS A 190 8.02 8.61 -23.23
N ILE A 191 6.69 8.53 -23.30
CA ILE A 191 5.94 7.39 -22.77
C ILE A 191 5.82 6.31 -23.84
N GLU A 192 6.40 5.14 -23.58
CA GLU A 192 6.34 3.97 -24.47
C GLU A 192 4.98 3.25 -24.38
N ILE A 193 3.92 3.86 -24.94
CA ILE A 193 2.55 3.32 -24.90
C ILE A 193 2.49 1.90 -25.47
N GLY A 194 3.15 1.64 -26.60
CA GLY A 194 3.18 0.32 -27.24
C GLY A 194 3.76 -0.77 -26.33
N ARG A 195 4.86 -0.46 -25.63
CA ARG A 195 5.45 -1.38 -24.65
C ARG A 195 4.53 -1.61 -23.45
N GLY A 196 3.88 -0.56 -22.95
CA GLY A 196 2.88 -0.67 -21.90
C GLY A 196 1.73 -1.59 -22.28
N PHE A 197 1.20 -1.45 -23.49
CA PHE A 197 0.16 -2.32 -24.03
C PHE A 197 0.63 -3.79 -24.14
N LEU A 198 1.83 -4.03 -24.69
CA LEU A 198 2.40 -5.38 -24.78
C LEU A 198 2.55 -6.05 -23.41
N LEU A 199 2.96 -5.29 -22.37
CA LEU A 199 3.06 -5.80 -21.01
C LEU A 199 1.69 -6.16 -20.43
N ILE A 200 0.67 -5.33 -20.65
CA ILE A 200 -0.71 -5.61 -20.21
C ILE A 200 -1.27 -6.84 -20.92
N ALA A 201 -1.17 -6.88 -22.25
CA ALA A 201 -1.68 -7.98 -23.06
C ALA A 201 -0.96 -9.31 -22.74
N GLY A 202 0.38 -9.28 -22.63
CA GLY A 202 1.18 -10.43 -22.26
C GLY A 202 0.89 -10.91 -20.83
N GLY A 203 0.68 -9.99 -19.88
CA GLY A 203 0.26 -10.31 -18.52
C GLY A 203 -1.13 -10.95 -18.48
N LEU A 204 -2.08 -10.43 -19.26
CA LEU A 204 -3.43 -10.99 -19.36
C LEU A 204 -3.41 -12.39 -19.96
N PHE A 205 -2.65 -12.62 -21.03
CA PHE A 205 -2.49 -13.95 -21.63
C PHE A 205 -1.91 -14.95 -20.63
N LYS A 206 -0.82 -14.58 -19.95
CA LYS A 206 -0.22 -15.42 -18.90
C LYS A 206 -1.20 -15.74 -17.78
N LYS A 207 -2.02 -14.77 -17.36
CA LYS A 207 -2.96 -14.95 -16.25
C LYS A 207 -4.19 -15.77 -16.65
N VAL A 208 -4.81 -15.46 -17.78
CA VAL A 208 -6.11 -16.02 -18.18
C VAL A 208 -5.95 -17.34 -18.92
N VAL A 209 -4.90 -17.51 -19.72
CA VAL A 209 -4.69 -18.72 -20.52
C VAL A 209 -3.80 -19.70 -19.76
N ILE A 210 -2.56 -19.31 -19.45
CA ILE A 210 -1.58 -20.24 -18.88
C ILE A 210 -1.92 -20.56 -17.42
N ALA A 211 -2.03 -19.55 -16.57
CA ALA A 211 -2.18 -19.77 -15.13
C ALA A 211 -3.53 -20.40 -14.78
N ASN A 212 -4.62 -20.01 -15.44
CA ASN A 212 -5.91 -20.68 -15.22
C ASN A 212 -5.88 -22.13 -15.69
N TYR A 213 -5.31 -22.42 -16.87
CA TYR A 213 -5.18 -23.81 -17.35
C TYR A 213 -4.37 -24.69 -16.39
N LEU A 214 -3.27 -24.18 -15.83
CA LEU A 214 -2.45 -24.93 -14.87
C LEU A 214 -3.07 -25.04 -13.46
N ALA A 215 -3.98 -24.13 -13.11
CA ALA A 215 -4.66 -24.13 -11.81
C ALA A 215 -5.97 -24.95 -11.82
N THR A 216 -6.34 -25.50 -12.98
CA THR A 216 -7.47 -26.41 -13.17
C THR A 216 -6.97 -27.84 -13.25
#